data_AF-A0A5P8WF13-F1
#
_entry.id   AF-A0A5P8WF13-F1
#
_cell.length_a   1.000
_cell.length_b   1.000
_cell.length_c   1.000
_cell.angle_alpha   90.00
_cell.angle_beta   90.00
_cell.angle_gamma   90.00
#
_symmetry.space_group_name_H-M   'P 1'
#
loop_
_entity.id
_entity.type
_entity.pdbx_description
1 polymer ?
#
loop_
_entity_poly.entity_id
_entity_poly.type
_entity_poly.pdbx_seq_one_letter_code
_entity_poly.pdbx_strand_id
1 'polypeptide(L)'
;MPYRNLNDLHDSCIGAPDRGETIWSDRPFIIWQGNLKKIGLSQGIPNATATENIQIGKLSANYTGKQLLPNQQYNWSVAIENSWSGNIAFKIMERQQRQRISNDLQKLEQQEKAKGVTAEGIAFAKAKYFLEQETPLWSDALQQAYSVEKPLPELVKMREEIVKYLCNPN
;
A
#
# COMPACT_ATOMS: atom_id res chain seq x y z
N MET A 1 -19.41 -9.22 -17.98
CA MET A 1 -18.03 -9.50 -18.43
C MET A 1 -17.31 -10.19 -17.29
N PRO A 2 -16.72 -11.39 -17.48
CA PRO A 2 -15.98 -12.04 -16.41
C PRO A 2 -14.64 -11.31 -16.20
N TYR A 3 -14.32 -11.00 -14.94
CA TYR A 3 -13.06 -10.38 -14.55
C TYR A 3 -11.92 -11.36 -14.86
N ARG A 4 -10.91 -10.93 -15.63
CA ARG A 4 -9.69 -11.73 -15.85
C ARG A 4 -8.94 -11.89 -14.53
N ASN A 5 -8.35 -13.07 -14.33
CA ASN A 5 -7.45 -13.30 -13.22
C ASN A 5 -6.22 -12.40 -13.40
N LEU A 6 -5.79 -11.70 -12.34
CA LEU A 6 -4.57 -10.90 -12.40
C LEU A 6 -3.32 -11.77 -12.63
N ASN A 7 -3.42 -13.08 -12.37
CA ASN A 7 -2.39 -14.07 -12.71
C ASN A 7 -2.25 -14.30 -14.23
N ASP A 8 -3.19 -13.84 -15.06
CA ASP A 8 -3.07 -13.85 -16.53
C ASP A 8 -2.37 -12.60 -17.07
N LEU A 9 -1.90 -11.71 -16.18
CA LEU A 9 -1.12 -10.52 -16.52
C LEU A 9 0.36 -10.86 -16.43
N HIS A 10 0.87 -11.57 -17.44
CA HIS A 10 2.25 -12.06 -17.45
C HIS A 10 3.33 -10.97 -17.26
N ASP A 11 3.00 -9.68 -17.41
CA ASP A 11 3.94 -8.56 -17.29
C ASP A 11 3.59 -7.52 -16.19
N SER A 12 2.60 -7.76 -15.30
CA SER A 12 2.25 -6.78 -14.25
C SER A 12 1.68 -7.41 -12.98
N CYS A 13 2.22 -7.00 -11.83
CA CYS A 13 1.82 -7.47 -10.51
C CYS A 13 1.48 -6.28 -9.60
N ILE A 14 0.47 -6.42 -8.76
CA ILE A 14 0.19 -5.46 -7.68
C ILE A 14 0.80 -6.01 -6.40
N GLY A 15 1.75 -5.26 -5.84
CA GLY A 15 2.44 -5.69 -4.62
C GLY A 15 1.56 -5.53 -3.39
N ALA A 16 1.00 -4.33 -3.18
CA ALA A 16 0.14 -4.05 -2.03
C ALA A 16 -0.72 -2.78 -2.25
N PRO A 17 -1.89 -2.62 -1.62
CA PRO A 17 -2.64 -3.69 -0.97
C PRO A 17 -3.06 -4.78 -1.97
N ASP A 18 -2.91 -6.05 -1.60
CA ASP A 18 -3.33 -7.18 -2.42
C ASP A 18 -4.64 -7.82 -1.91
N ARG A 19 -5.14 -8.84 -2.63
CA ARG A 19 -6.43 -9.48 -2.41
C ARG A 19 -6.56 -9.99 -0.96
N GLY A 20 -7.55 -9.45 -0.27
CA GLY A 20 -7.90 -9.84 1.10
C GLY A 20 -7.04 -9.17 2.17
N GLU A 21 -6.11 -8.30 1.80
CA GLU A 21 -5.31 -7.55 2.76
C GLU A 21 -6.20 -6.63 3.59
N THR A 22 -6.00 -6.64 4.90
CA THR A 22 -6.56 -5.65 5.81
C THR A 22 -5.49 -4.64 6.16
N ILE A 23 -5.73 -3.36 5.92
CA ILE A 23 -4.75 -2.28 6.08
C ILE A 23 -5.16 -1.29 7.16
N TRP A 24 -4.17 -0.67 7.80
CA TRP A 24 -4.36 0.34 8.84
C TRP A 24 -4.68 1.73 8.26
N SER A 25 -4.05 2.11 7.15
CA SER A 25 -4.16 3.44 6.57
C SER A 25 -5.53 3.68 5.91
N ASP A 26 -6.19 4.79 6.25
CA ASP A 26 -7.42 5.25 5.57
C ASP A 26 -7.13 6.04 4.28
N ARG A 27 -5.85 6.16 3.92
CA ARG A 27 -5.33 6.72 2.67
C ARG A 27 -4.31 5.75 2.09
N PRO A 28 -4.78 4.66 1.47
CA PRO A 28 -3.94 3.53 1.11
C PRO A 28 -2.85 3.90 0.10
N PHE A 29 -1.72 3.22 0.21
CA PHE A 29 -0.59 3.33 -0.70
C PHE A 29 -0.51 2.10 -1.57
N ILE A 30 -0.65 2.27 -2.88
CA ILE A 30 -0.57 1.19 -3.84
C ILE A 30 0.84 1.11 -4.45
N ILE A 31 1.36 -0.11 -4.59
CA ILE A 31 2.61 -0.41 -5.31
C ILE A 31 2.39 -1.54 -6.30
N TRP A 32 3.10 -1.52 -7.42
CA TRP A 32 3.05 -2.54 -8.46
C TRP A 32 4.40 -2.71 -9.15
N GLN A 33 4.55 -3.82 -9.87
CA GLN A 33 5.58 -4.03 -10.87
C GLN A 33 4.93 -4.14 -12.25
N GLY A 34 5.67 -3.77 -13.29
CA GLY A 34 5.18 -3.85 -14.66
C GLY A 34 4.48 -2.60 -15.19
N ASN A 35 3.87 -2.75 -16.36
CA ASN A 35 3.36 -1.64 -17.17
C ASN A 35 1.87 -1.36 -16.93
N LEU A 36 1.52 -0.79 -15.78
CA LEU A 36 0.18 -0.24 -15.56
C LEU A 36 0.03 1.15 -16.19
N LYS A 37 -1.12 1.41 -16.82
CA LYS A 37 -1.44 2.72 -17.41
C LYS A 37 -2.35 3.56 -16.51
N LYS A 38 -3.31 2.94 -15.82
CA LYS A 38 -4.22 3.64 -14.91
C LYS A 38 -4.54 2.77 -13.69
N ILE A 39 -4.75 3.43 -12.56
CA ILE A 39 -5.32 2.84 -11.35
C ILE A 39 -6.48 3.73 -10.93
N GLY A 40 -7.52 3.16 -10.36
CA GLY A 40 -8.61 3.88 -9.71
C GLY A 40 -9.01 3.13 -8.46
N LEU A 41 -9.52 3.84 -7.45
CA LEU A 41 -10.08 3.20 -6.27
C LEU A 41 -11.60 3.17 -6.39
N SER A 42 -12.21 1.99 -6.29
CA SER A 42 -13.65 1.79 -6.33
C SER A 42 -14.23 1.16 -5.07
N GLN A 43 -15.37 1.68 -4.62
CA GLN A 43 -16.19 1.07 -3.56
C GLN A 43 -17.09 -0.04 -4.13
N GLY A 44 -16.57 -0.90 -5.00
CA GLY A 44 -17.40 -1.88 -5.72
C GLY A 44 -18.42 -1.28 -6.69
N ILE A 45 -18.30 0.03 -6.99
CA ILE A 45 -19.10 0.73 -8.01
C ILE A 45 -18.17 1.05 -9.19
N PRO A 46 -18.49 0.58 -10.41
CA PRO A 46 -17.73 0.98 -11.60
C PRO A 46 -17.88 2.50 -11.77
N ASN A 47 -16.76 3.23 -11.84
CA ASN A 47 -16.59 4.70 -12.04
C ASN A 47 -16.06 5.53 -10.85
N ALA A 48 -15.43 4.92 -9.85
CA ALA A 48 -14.84 5.70 -8.77
C ALA A 48 -13.48 6.31 -9.17
N THR A 49 -13.50 7.64 -9.30
CA THR A 49 -12.48 8.56 -9.82
C THR A 49 -11.60 9.12 -8.70
N ALA A 50 -10.60 8.37 -8.25
CA ALA A 50 -9.68 8.88 -7.23
C ALA A 50 -8.20 8.58 -7.49
N THR A 51 -7.82 8.22 -8.72
CA THR A 51 -6.41 8.15 -9.13
C THR A 51 -6.29 8.39 -10.64
N GLU A 52 -6.89 9.47 -11.14
CA GLU A 52 -6.78 9.77 -12.56
C GLU A 52 -5.33 10.15 -12.92
N ASN A 53 -4.71 9.23 -13.66
CA ASN A 53 -3.40 9.30 -14.31
C ASN A 53 -2.18 9.05 -13.40
N ILE A 54 -1.68 7.82 -13.47
CA ILE A 54 -0.33 7.48 -13.00
C ILE A 54 0.67 8.11 -13.97
N GLN A 55 1.68 8.80 -13.43
CA GLN A 55 2.79 9.27 -14.24
C GLN A 55 3.61 8.07 -14.72
N ILE A 56 3.87 8.01 -16.03
CA ILE A 56 4.73 6.98 -16.65
C ILE A 56 6.06 6.91 -15.88
N GLY A 57 6.48 5.71 -15.51
CA GLY A 57 7.72 5.47 -14.75
C GLY A 57 7.55 5.44 -13.23
N LYS A 58 6.36 5.75 -12.69
CA LYS A 58 6.05 5.46 -11.29
C LYS A 58 5.59 4.01 -11.15
N LEU A 59 5.98 3.41 -10.04
CA LEU A 59 5.57 2.06 -9.63
C LEU A 59 4.75 2.07 -8.34
N SER A 60 4.41 3.26 -7.85
CA SER A 60 3.61 3.45 -6.65
C SER A 60 2.80 4.74 -6.68
N ALA A 61 1.74 4.79 -5.86
CA ALA A 61 0.91 5.97 -5.68
C ALA A 61 0.23 5.99 -4.31
N ASN A 62 0.06 7.19 -3.75
CA ASN A 62 -0.81 7.41 -2.60
C ASN A 62 -2.23 7.71 -3.09
N TYR A 63 -3.23 7.17 -2.40
CA TYR A 63 -4.61 7.61 -2.57
C TYR A 63 -4.81 9.01 -1.98
N THR A 64 -5.29 9.94 -2.82
CA THR A 64 -5.46 11.36 -2.47
C THR A 64 -6.90 11.77 -2.21
N GLY A 65 -7.86 10.84 -2.34
CA GLY A 65 -9.28 11.13 -2.14
C GLY A 65 -9.69 11.32 -0.67
N LYS A 66 -11.00 11.24 -0.40
CA LYS A 66 -11.56 11.31 0.96
C LYS A 66 -11.16 10.08 1.77
N GLN A 67 -10.89 10.27 3.06
CA GLN A 67 -10.55 9.18 3.98
C GLN A 67 -11.53 8.02 3.88
N LEU A 68 -10.98 6.81 3.81
CA LEU A 68 -11.76 5.59 3.74
C LEU A 68 -12.30 5.21 5.12
N LEU A 69 -13.44 4.55 5.14
CA LEU A 69 -14.15 4.22 6.38
C LEU A 69 -13.61 2.91 6.96
N PRO A 70 -13.45 2.82 8.30
CA PRO A 70 -13.08 1.57 8.97
C PRO A 70 -14.07 0.44 8.69
N ASN A 71 -13.58 -0.80 8.69
CA ASN A 71 -14.36 -2.01 8.49
C ASN A 71 -15.11 -2.08 7.13
N GLN A 72 -14.73 -1.25 6.15
CA GLN A 72 -15.28 -1.27 4.80
C GLN A 72 -14.28 -1.91 3.83
N GLN A 73 -14.83 -2.62 2.84
CA GLN A 73 -14.05 -3.20 1.74
C GLN A 73 -14.01 -2.23 0.56
N TYR A 74 -12.85 -2.16 -0.08
CA TYR A 74 -12.56 -1.34 -1.23
C TYR A 74 -11.84 -2.17 -2.28
N ASN A 75 -11.86 -1.71 -3.52
CA ASN A 75 -11.30 -2.40 -4.65
C ASN A 75 -10.43 -1.47 -5.47
N TRP A 76 -9.16 -1.80 -5.68
CA TRP A 76 -8.39 -1.18 -6.76
C TRP A 76 -8.91 -1.67 -8.09
N SER A 77 -9.35 -0.74 -8.94
CA SER A 77 -9.54 -0.98 -10.36
C SER A 77 -8.23 -0.64 -11.07
N VAL A 78 -7.71 -1.55 -11.88
CA VAL A 78 -6.45 -1.32 -12.62
C VAL A 78 -6.68 -1.48 -14.12
N ALA A 79 -6.04 -0.63 -14.91
CA ALA A 79 -6.09 -0.69 -16.36
C ALA A 79 -4.70 -0.97 -16.94
N ILE A 80 -4.67 -1.96 -17.81
CA ILE A 80 -3.52 -2.27 -18.66
C ILE A 80 -3.89 -1.80 -20.05
N GLU A 81 -2.98 -1.01 -20.64
CA GLU A 81 -3.27 -0.24 -21.85
C GLU A 81 -4.52 0.64 -21.66
N ASN A 82 -5.57 0.43 -22.45
CA ASN A 82 -6.83 1.18 -22.39
C ASN A 82 -7.99 0.35 -21.84
N SER A 83 -7.74 -0.84 -21.28
CA SER A 83 -8.79 -1.72 -20.74
C SER A 83 -8.64 -1.89 -19.23
N TRP A 84 -9.72 -1.65 -18.49
CA TRP A 84 -9.81 -2.04 -17.08
C TRP A 84 -9.79 -3.57 -16.99
N SER A 85 -8.83 -4.13 -16.27
CA SER A 85 -8.50 -5.55 -16.29
C SER A 85 -8.45 -6.21 -14.91
N GLY A 86 -8.33 -5.44 -13.82
CA GLY A 86 -8.22 -6.01 -12.48
C GLY A 86 -9.05 -5.30 -11.44
N ASN A 87 -9.52 -6.09 -10.46
CA ASN A 87 -10.24 -5.66 -9.28
C ASN A 87 -9.57 -6.32 -8.06
N ILE A 88 -8.91 -5.52 -7.21
CA ILE A 88 -8.12 -6.00 -6.07
C ILE A 88 -8.76 -5.52 -4.78
N ALA A 89 -9.42 -6.45 -4.11
CA ALA A 89 -10.16 -6.19 -2.90
C ALA A 89 -9.22 -6.10 -1.69
N PHE A 90 -9.38 -5.05 -0.89
CA PHE A 90 -8.74 -4.88 0.41
C PHE A 90 -9.74 -4.28 1.40
N LYS A 91 -9.44 -4.37 2.70
CA LYS A 91 -10.33 -3.90 3.75
C LYS A 91 -9.61 -2.89 4.65
N ILE A 92 -10.30 -1.83 5.05
CA ILE A 92 -9.79 -0.96 6.11
C ILE A 92 -10.03 -1.61 7.45
N MET A 93 -8.99 -1.68 8.26
CA MET A 93 -9.00 -2.21 9.61
C MET A 93 -10.12 -1.59 10.46
N GLU A 94 -10.64 -2.40 11.38
CA GLU A 94 -11.67 -1.96 12.31
C GLU A 94 -11.16 -0.85 13.25
N ARG A 95 -12.06 0.04 13.70
CA ARG A 95 -11.69 1.25 14.43
C ARG A 95 -10.87 0.96 15.69
N GLN A 96 -11.26 -0.03 16.48
CA GLN A 96 -10.58 -0.31 17.75
C GLN A 96 -9.14 -0.81 17.52
N GLN A 97 -8.96 -1.76 16.60
CA GLN A 97 -7.64 -2.29 16.25
C GLN A 97 -6.76 -1.21 15.62
N ARG A 98 -7.32 -0.42 14.69
CA ARG A 98 -6.64 0.70 14.04
C ARG A 98 -6.14 1.73 15.07
N GLN A 99 -6.97 2.06 16.06
CA GLN A 99 -6.60 3.01 17.11
C GLN A 99 -5.44 2.50 17.97
N ARG A 100 -5.39 1.19 18.28
CA ARG A 100 -4.27 0.61 19.04
C ARG A 100 -2.95 0.80 18.29
N ILE A 101 -2.92 0.42 17.00
CA ILE A 101 -1.74 0.63 16.14
C ILE A 101 -1.36 2.11 16.06
N SER A 102 -2.33 3.02 15.89
CA SER A 102 -2.05 4.46 15.85
C SER A 102 -1.39 4.96 17.14
N ASN A 103 -1.86 4.49 18.30
CA ASN A 103 -1.28 4.86 19.59
C ASN A 103 0.15 4.31 19.75
N ASP A 104 0.39 3.09 19.29
CA ASP A 104 1.71 2.45 19.38
C ASP A 104 2.72 3.12 18.45
N LEU A 105 2.31 3.46 17.22
CA LEU A 105 3.13 4.24 16.29
C LEU A 105 3.45 5.64 16.80
N GLN A 106 2.49 6.29 17.48
CA GLN A 106 2.72 7.60 18.08
C GLN A 106 3.76 7.52 19.21
N LYS A 107 3.66 6.51 20.08
CA LYS A 107 4.66 6.27 21.13
C LYS A 107 6.03 5.97 20.56
N LEU A 108 6.10 5.08 19.56
CA LEU A 108 7.34 4.74 18.87
C LEU A 108 7.99 5.99 18.28
N GLU A 109 7.24 6.81 17.56
CA GLU A 109 7.77 8.06 16.98
C GLU A 109 8.28 9.02 18.06
N GLN A 110 7.55 9.20 19.16
CA GLN A 110 7.99 10.05 20.27
C GLN A 110 9.29 9.54 20.91
N GLN A 111 9.41 8.22 21.11
CA GLN A 111 10.61 7.60 21.66
C GLN A 111 11.82 7.75 20.74
N GLU A 112 11.66 7.52 19.44
CA GLU A 112 12.74 7.67 18.46
C GLU A 112 13.16 9.14 18.31
N LYS A 113 12.21 10.08 18.32
CA LYS A 113 12.51 11.53 18.36
C LYS A 113 13.29 11.92 19.60
N ALA A 114 12.93 11.41 20.78
CA ALA A 114 13.64 11.68 22.03
C ALA A 114 15.08 11.16 22.02
N LYS A 115 15.36 10.11 21.24
CA LYS A 115 16.71 9.59 21.00
C LYS A 115 17.50 10.38 19.93
N GLY A 116 16.88 11.38 19.30
CA GLY A 116 17.51 12.16 18.23
C GLY A 116 17.57 11.43 16.88
N VAL A 117 16.72 10.41 16.67
CA VAL A 117 16.67 9.67 15.40
C VAL A 117 16.11 10.54 14.29
N THR A 118 16.66 10.41 13.08
CA THR A 118 16.23 11.18 11.91
C THR A 118 14.85 10.76 11.42
N ALA A 119 14.25 11.56 10.55
CA ALA A 119 12.95 11.23 9.94
C ALA A 119 12.98 9.90 9.19
N GLU A 120 14.08 9.59 8.50
CA GLU A 120 14.29 8.34 7.79
C GLU A 120 14.42 7.15 8.74
N GLY A 121 15.13 7.31 9.86
CA GLY A 121 15.22 6.27 10.89
C GLY A 121 13.87 5.98 11.54
N ILE A 122 13.06 7.02 11.77
CA ILE A 122 11.68 6.87 12.26
C ILE A 122 10.81 6.15 11.23
N ALA A 123 10.92 6.52 9.95
CA ALA A 123 10.19 5.85 8.87
C ALA A 123 10.56 4.35 8.79
N PHE A 124 11.84 4.01 8.95
CA PHE A 124 12.31 2.63 9.04
C PHE A 124 11.71 1.90 10.24
N ALA A 125 11.74 2.50 11.43
CA ALA A 125 11.18 1.90 12.64
C ALA A 125 9.66 1.66 12.52
N LYS A 126 8.92 2.60 11.93
CA LYS A 126 7.48 2.42 11.66
C LYS A 126 7.22 1.34 10.60
N ALA A 127 8.02 1.29 9.54
CA ALA A 127 7.89 0.24 8.53
C ALA A 127 8.12 -1.14 9.15
N LYS A 128 9.16 -1.30 9.98
CA LYS A 128 9.41 -2.53 10.75
C LYS A 128 8.23 -2.89 11.67
N TYR A 129 7.67 -1.92 12.38
CA TYR A 129 6.52 -2.16 13.26
C TYR A 129 5.34 -2.81 12.52
N PHE A 130 5.05 -2.37 11.30
CA PHE A 130 3.98 -2.94 10.47
C PHE A 130 4.29 -4.37 9.98
N LEU A 131 5.56 -4.67 9.69
CA LEU A 131 6.01 -6.00 9.29
C LEU A 131 6.04 -7.01 10.43
N GLU A 132 6.28 -6.54 11.65
CA GLU A 132 6.41 -7.37 12.86
C GLU A 132 5.05 -7.66 13.53
N GLN A 133 3.93 -7.19 12.96
CA GLN A 133 2.59 -7.58 13.40
C GLN A 133 2.36 -9.09 13.20
N GLU A 134 1.44 -9.68 13.99
CA GLU A 134 1.07 -11.11 13.84
C GLU A 134 0.69 -11.48 12.41
N THR A 135 -0.03 -10.57 11.72
CA THR A 135 -0.21 -10.59 10.27
C THR A 135 0.46 -9.34 9.71
N PRO A 136 1.55 -9.47 8.92
CA PRO A 136 2.27 -8.32 8.38
C PRO A 136 1.36 -7.41 7.56
N LEU A 137 1.46 -6.10 7.82
CA LEU A 137 0.70 -5.07 7.13
C LEU A 137 1.56 -4.47 6.02
N TRP A 138 1.66 -5.18 4.89
CA TRP A 138 2.61 -4.88 3.83
C TRP A 138 2.40 -3.51 3.18
N SER A 139 1.15 -3.15 2.85
CA SER A 139 0.84 -1.83 2.28
C SER A 139 1.24 -0.69 3.22
N ASP A 140 0.96 -0.85 4.52
CA ASP A 140 1.27 0.18 5.51
C ASP A 140 2.79 0.28 5.76
N ALA A 141 3.50 -0.85 5.79
CA ALA A 141 4.97 -0.89 5.87
C ALA A 141 5.61 -0.18 4.68
N LEU A 142 5.15 -0.48 3.47
CA LEU A 142 5.61 0.17 2.25
C LEU A 142 5.26 1.67 2.24
N GLN A 143 4.07 2.06 2.72
CA GLN A 143 3.71 3.47 2.82
C GLN A 143 4.71 4.24 3.70
N GLN A 144 5.11 3.68 4.85
CA GLN A 144 6.15 4.28 5.69
C GLN A 144 7.50 4.29 4.98
N ALA A 145 7.85 3.18 4.33
CA ALA A 145 9.12 3.07 3.64
C ALA A 145 9.26 4.12 2.52
N TYR A 146 8.17 4.46 1.82
CA TYR A 146 8.12 5.48 0.76
C TYR A 146 7.82 6.91 1.25
N SER A 147 7.64 7.13 2.55
CA SER A 147 7.24 8.43 3.10
C SER A 147 8.37 9.48 3.14
N VAL A 148 9.63 9.06 2.92
CA VAL A 148 10.81 9.92 2.97
C VAL A 148 11.47 10.06 1.61
N GLU A 149 11.97 11.27 1.31
CA GLU A 149 12.58 11.60 0.03
C GLU A 149 13.94 10.90 -0.19
N LYS A 150 14.74 10.79 0.88
CA LYS A 150 16.09 10.21 0.86
C LYS A 150 16.16 8.99 1.78
N PRO A 151 15.59 7.84 1.39
CA PRO A 151 15.55 6.67 2.24
C PRO A 151 16.95 6.20 2.63
N LEU A 152 17.08 5.67 3.85
CA LEU A 152 18.26 4.92 4.26
C LEU A 152 18.45 3.67 3.38
N PRO A 153 19.68 3.16 3.23
CA PRO A 153 19.95 1.92 2.49
C PRO A 153 19.05 0.74 2.94
N GLU A 154 18.78 0.64 4.24
CA GLU A 154 17.92 -0.39 4.83
C GLU A 154 16.46 -0.23 4.40
N LEU A 155 15.97 1.01 4.26
CA LEU A 155 14.64 1.28 3.71
C LEU A 155 14.56 0.92 2.23
N VAL A 156 15.59 1.23 1.45
CA VAL A 156 15.64 0.84 0.03
C VAL A 156 15.58 -0.68 -0.10
N LYS A 157 16.43 -1.39 0.64
CA LYS A 157 16.45 -2.85 0.68
C LYS A 157 15.09 -3.44 1.08
N MET A 158 14.47 -2.90 2.14
CA MET A 158 13.14 -3.31 2.57
C MET A 158 12.08 -3.15 1.48
N ARG A 159 12.08 -2.00 0.77
CA ARG A 159 11.15 -1.78 -0.36
C ARG A 159 11.30 -2.86 -1.43
N GLU A 160 12.54 -3.17 -1.81
CA GLU A 160 12.84 -4.16 -2.86
C GLU A 160 12.47 -5.58 -2.44
N GLU A 161 12.81 -5.98 -1.21
CA GLU A 161 12.53 -7.32 -0.68
C GLU A 161 11.03 -7.58 -0.55
N ILE A 162 10.28 -6.60 0.00
CA ILE A 162 8.82 -6.71 0.12
C ILE A 162 8.18 -6.81 -1.26
N VAL A 163 8.51 -5.91 -2.18
CA VAL A 163 7.90 -5.92 -3.53
C VAL A 163 8.23 -7.20 -4.27
N LYS A 164 9.48 -7.70 -4.17
CA LYS A 164 9.87 -8.98 -4.77
C LYS A 164 9.08 -10.13 -4.18
N TYR A 165 8.94 -10.20 -2.85
CA TYR A 165 8.19 -11.25 -2.18
C TYR A 165 6.70 -11.24 -2.58
N LEU A 166 6.07 -10.07 -2.64
CA LEU A 166 4.65 -9.95 -2.97
C LEU A 166 4.38 -10.25 -4.45
N CYS A 167 5.29 -9.88 -5.34
CA CYS A 167 5.11 -10.10 -6.78
C CYS A 167 5.64 -11.40 -7.34
N ASN A 168 6.53 -12.07 -6.61
CA ASN A 168 7.03 -13.40 -6.94
C ASN A 168 7.21 -14.19 -5.64
N PRO A 169 6.09 -14.60 -4.99
CA PRO A 169 6.18 -15.49 -3.84
C PRO A 169 6.74 -16.83 -4.34
N ASN A 170 7.88 -17.24 -3.77
CA ASN A 170 8.47 -18.55 -4.03
C ASN A 170 7.52 -19.70 -3.65
#